data_AF-A0AAP6ZYT9-F1
#
_entry.id   AF-A0AAP6ZYT9-F1
#
_cell.length_a   1.000
_cell.length_b   1.000
_cell.length_c   1.000
_cell.angle_alpha   90.00
_cell.angle_beta   90.00
_cell.angle_gamma   90.00
#
_symmetry.space_group_name_H-M   'P 1'
#
loop_
_entity.id
_entity.type
_entity.pdbx_description
1 polymer ?
#
loop_
_entity_poly.entity_id
_entity_poly.type
_entity_poly.pdbx_seq_one_letter_code
_entity_poly.pdbx_strand_id
1 'polypeptide(L)'
;MKYDFYFPELGEGLFEGYIVAYLVKEGEHVVEDQPLVEVQTDKVTTVLPSPVVTNLLAHKERLKRNKGVNVTLTPIFVKALSQTLHQFTLFNSNDQNGSLKLFSAHNIGIAVDTQDGVVIPNIKQVNEKSVDVLADEINELIDRARSKKMFFADSREGTITISNVGAIGGGFATPIIFYPQVSNISLYRADKKVVVTQNDEIVVR
;
A
#
# COMPACT_ATOMS: atom_id res chain seq x y z
N MET A 1 -7.94 23.30 25.69
CA MET A 1 -7.74 23.27 24.23
C MET A 1 -8.48 22.07 23.70
N LYS A 2 -9.47 22.24 22.81
CA LYS A 2 -10.12 21.14 22.11
C LYS A 2 -9.26 20.80 20.90
N TYR A 3 -8.72 19.60 20.84
CA TYR A 3 -7.95 19.13 19.70
C TYR A 3 -8.90 18.31 18.82
N ASP A 4 -9.27 18.86 17.67
CA ASP A 4 -10.14 18.18 16.73
C ASP A 4 -9.32 17.16 15.94
N PHE A 5 -9.41 15.90 16.33
CA PHE A 5 -8.76 14.78 15.66
C PHE A 5 -9.66 14.27 14.53
N TYR A 6 -9.26 14.55 13.29
CA TYR A 6 -9.97 14.08 12.11
C TYR A 6 -9.57 12.64 11.81
N PHE A 7 -10.54 11.74 11.89
CA PHE A 7 -10.33 10.35 11.47
C PHE A 7 -9.96 10.30 9.98
N PRO A 8 -9.02 9.43 9.59
CA PRO A 8 -8.84 9.11 8.18
C PRO A 8 -10.13 8.50 7.60
N GLU A 9 -10.53 8.89 6.39
CA GLU A 9 -11.77 8.43 5.74
C GLU A 9 -11.84 6.91 5.54
N LEU A 10 -12.47 6.19 6.48
CA LEU A 10 -12.49 4.72 6.58
C LEU A 10 -13.13 3.96 5.39
N GLY A 11 -13.63 4.66 4.38
CA GLY A 11 -14.29 4.15 3.18
C GLY A 11 -15.67 4.79 2.95
N GLU A 12 -16.23 4.64 1.74
CA GLU A 12 -17.57 5.15 1.43
C GLU A 12 -18.64 4.50 2.32
N GLY A 13 -19.38 5.35 3.04
CA GLY A 13 -20.50 4.94 3.91
C GLY A 13 -20.15 4.75 5.39
N LEU A 14 -18.91 5.00 5.81
CA LEU A 14 -18.48 4.93 7.22
C LEU A 14 -18.42 6.34 7.81
N PHE A 15 -19.57 6.81 8.32
CA PHE A 15 -19.72 8.19 8.84
C PHE A 15 -19.27 8.36 10.29
N GLU A 16 -18.95 7.26 10.98
CA GLU A 16 -18.60 7.26 12.40
C GLU A 16 -17.84 5.97 12.79
N GLY A 17 -16.84 6.11 13.65
CA GLY A 17 -16.06 5.02 14.22
C GLY A 17 -15.63 5.39 15.63
N TYR A 18 -15.69 4.44 16.55
CA TYR A 18 -15.40 4.65 17.96
C TYR A 18 -14.06 4.03 18.30
N ILE A 19 -13.24 4.75 19.08
CA ILE A 19 -12.05 4.18 19.69
C ILE A 19 -12.53 3.21 20.77
N VAL A 20 -12.27 1.93 20.58
CA VAL A 20 -12.58 0.88 21.57
C VAL A 20 -11.53 0.93 22.67
N ALA A 21 -10.26 0.97 22.26
CA ALA A 21 -9.14 1.02 23.18
C ALA A 21 -7.90 1.65 22.52
N TYR A 22 -7.15 2.38 23.33
CA TYR A 22 -5.74 2.62 23.06
C TYR A 22 -4.97 1.38 23.52
N LEU A 23 -4.23 0.76 22.61
CA LEU A 23 -3.44 -0.46 22.87
C LEU A 23 -2.04 -0.14 23.41
N VAL A 24 -1.76 1.14 23.63
CA VAL A 24 -0.50 1.69 24.15
C VAL A 24 -0.79 2.69 25.28
N LYS A 25 0.06 2.71 26.29
CA LYS A 25 -0.01 3.64 27.43
C LYS A 25 0.83 4.89 27.17
N GLU A 26 0.51 5.97 27.87
CA GLU A 26 1.36 7.18 27.87
C GLU A 26 2.78 6.84 28.36
N GLY A 27 3.79 7.21 27.58
CA GLY A 27 5.20 6.85 27.83
C GLY A 27 5.60 5.44 27.40
N GLU A 28 4.68 4.65 26.83
CA GLU A 28 4.99 3.32 26.31
C GLU A 28 5.75 3.41 24.98
N HIS A 29 6.81 2.62 24.88
CA HIS A 29 7.69 2.60 23.71
C HIS A 29 6.97 1.96 22.51
N VAL A 30 6.90 2.69 21.40
CA VAL A 30 6.22 2.27 20.16
C VAL A 30 7.23 1.87 19.07
N VAL A 31 7.09 0.66 18.52
CA VAL A 31 7.89 0.16 17.37
C VAL A 31 7.11 0.20 16.06
N GLU A 32 7.80 0.04 14.93
CA GLU A 32 7.19 -0.11 13.60
C GLU A 32 6.21 -1.30 13.58
N ASP A 33 5.07 -1.13 12.92
CA ASP A 33 3.96 -2.08 12.87
C ASP A 33 3.25 -2.39 14.20
N GLN A 34 3.63 -1.74 15.31
CA GLN A 34 2.97 -1.95 16.61
C GLN A 34 1.50 -1.48 16.57
N PRO A 35 0.54 -2.31 17.02
CA PRO A 35 -0.84 -1.93 17.27
C PRO A 35 -0.96 -0.70 18.19
N LEU A 36 -1.58 0.38 17.70
CA LEU A 36 -1.73 1.61 18.48
C LEU A 36 -3.15 1.82 19.00
N VAL A 37 -4.12 1.65 18.11
CA VAL A 37 -5.52 1.98 18.38
C VAL A 37 -6.42 0.93 17.77
N GLU A 38 -7.36 0.43 18.56
CA GLU A 38 -8.45 -0.41 18.10
C GLU A 38 -9.66 0.48 17.78
N VAL A 39 -10.11 0.38 16.52
CA VAL A 39 -11.21 1.19 15.99
C VAL A 39 -12.33 0.25 15.59
N GLN A 40 -13.51 0.49 16.14
CA GLN A 40 -14.73 -0.22 15.75
C GLN A 40 -15.59 0.69 14.89
N THR A 41 -16.01 0.17 13.75
CA THR A 41 -17.02 0.75 12.89
C THR A 41 -18.30 -0.08 12.94
N ASP A 42 -19.33 0.38 12.24
CA ASP A 42 -20.59 -0.34 12.04
C ASP A 42 -20.40 -1.75 11.40
N LYS A 43 -19.29 -1.98 10.70
CA LYS A 43 -19.05 -3.19 9.91
C LYS A 43 -17.89 -4.06 10.40
N VAL A 44 -16.85 -3.49 11.02
CA VAL A 44 -15.66 -4.25 11.39
C VAL A 44 -14.94 -3.61 12.58
N THR A 45 -14.26 -4.44 13.38
CA THR A 45 -13.27 -3.97 14.36
C THR A 45 -11.88 -4.18 13.76
N THR A 46 -11.07 -3.13 13.68
CA THR A 46 -9.74 -3.17 13.09
C THR A 46 -8.70 -2.47 13.96
N VAL A 47 -7.44 -2.85 13.78
CA VAL A 47 -6.30 -2.31 14.52
C VAL A 47 -5.48 -1.41 13.60
N LEU A 48 -5.13 -0.21 14.07
CA LEU A 48 -4.24 0.72 13.38
C LEU A 48 -2.79 0.54 13.88
N PRO A 49 -1.85 0.04 13.05
CA PRO A 49 -0.45 -0.11 13.43
C PRO A 49 0.36 1.18 13.22
N SER A 50 1.56 1.24 13.82
CA SER A 50 2.54 2.34 13.69
C SER A 50 3.23 2.37 12.31
N PRO A 51 3.04 3.42 11.47
CA PRO A 51 3.65 3.49 10.15
C PRO A 51 4.87 4.45 10.14
N VAL A 52 6.11 3.93 10.13
CA VAL A 52 7.33 4.76 10.06
C VAL A 52 8.07 4.55 8.73
N VAL A 53 7.95 5.51 7.80
CA VAL A 53 8.56 5.41 6.44
C VAL A 53 9.77 6.35 6.22
N THR A 54 10.27 7.02 7.26
CA THR A 54 11.29 8.09 7.15
C THR A 54 12.59 7.62 6.48
N ASN A 55 13.09 6.43 6.83
CA ASN A 55 14.31 5.87 6.25
C ASN A 55 14.14 5.52 4.76
N LEU A 56 12.94 5.08 4.37
CA LEU A 56 12.59 4.76 2.98
C LEU A 56 12.55 6.03 2.12
N LEU A 57 11.99 7.11 2.63
CA LEU A 57 11.99 8.43 1.97
C LEU A 57 13.42 8.97 1.79
N ALA A 58 14.26 8.86 2.82
CA ALA A 58 15.67 9.27 2.72
C ALA A 58 16.46 8.42 1.69
N HIS A 59 16.17 7.12 1.61
CA HIS A 59 16.77 6.22 0.62
C HIS A 59 16.37 6.59 -0.81
N LYS A 60 15.09 6.91 -1.05
CA LYS A 60 14.59 7.41 -2.35
C LYS A 60 15.35 8.65 -2.80
N GLU A 61 15.53 9.64 -1.93
CA GLU A 61 16.26 10.88 -2.26
C GLU A 61 17.75 10.62 -2.57
N ARG A 62 18.35 9.58 -1.98
CA ARG A 62 19.72 9.15 -2.31
C ARG A 62 19.78 8.49 -3.69
N LEU A 63 18.82 7.64 -4.04
CA LEU A 63 18.77 6.98 -5.35
C LEU A 63 18.57 8.00 -6.49
N LYS A 64 17.69 8.98 -6.28
CA LYS A 64 17.45 10.08 -7.22
C LYS A 64 18.74 10.86 -7.52
N ARG A 65 19.53 11.17 -6.49
CA ARG A 65 20.82 11.89 -6.63
C ARG A 65 21.90 11.08 -7.33
N ASN A 66 22.00 9.78 -7.06
CA ASN A 66 23.12 8.97 -7.52
C ASN A 66 22.93 8.35 -8.91
N LYS A 67 21.69 8.09 -9.32
CA LYS A 67 21.39 7.42 -10.60
C LYS A 67 20.57 8.26 -11.58
N GLY A 68 20.11 9.45 -11.18
CA GLY A 68 19.22 10.29 -12.01
C GLY A 68 17.83 9.69 -12.27
N VAL A 69 17.50 8.55 -11.66
CA VAL A 69 16.22 7.86 -11.83
C VAL A 69 15.19 8.48 -10.90
N ASN A 70 14.06 8.95 -11.46
CA ASN A 70 12.93 9.45 -10.67
C ASN A 70 12.13 8.29 -10.09
N VAL A 71 12.70 7.59 -9.11
CA VAL A 71 12.08 6.42 -8.46
C VAL A 71 10.96 6.91 -7.53
N THR A 72 9.71 6.55 -7.84
CA THR A 72 8.59 6.71 -6.90
C THR A 72 8.71 5.68 -5.76
N LEU A 73 7.85 5.71 -4.74
CA LEU A 73 7.89 4.67 -3.69
C LEU A 73 7.30 3.33 -4.17
N THR A 74 6.43 3.37 -5.18
CA THR A 74 5.70 2.20 -5.68
C THR A 74 6.62 1.04 -6.08
N PRO A 75 7.71 1.21 -6.86
CA PRO A 75 8.60 0.11 -7.23
C PRO A 75 9.28 -0.56 -6.02
N ILE A 76 9.56 0.22 -4.97
CA ILE A 76 10.15 -0.32 -3.74
C ILE A 76 9.11 -1.16 -2.99
N PHE A 77 7.87 -0.66 -2.85
CA PHE A 77 6.78 -1.43 -2.24
C PHE A 77 6.41 -2.68 -3.03
N VAL A 78 6.38 -2.59 -4.36
CA VAL A 78 6.16 -3.75 -5.26
C VAL A 78 7.23 -4.80 -5.04
N LYS A 79 8.51 -4.41 -4.92
CA LYS A 79 9.59 -5.38 -4.65
C LYS A 79 9.53 -5.96 -3.25
N ALA A 80 9.27 -5.13 -2.24
CA ALA A 80 9.11 -5.58 -0.86
C ALA A 80 7.94 -6.57 -0.73
N LEU A 81 6.79 -6.28 -1.34
CA LEU A 81 5.65 -7.18 -1.41
C LEU A 81 6.05 -8.51 -2.04
N SER A 82 6.71 -8.49 -3.19
CA SER A 82 7.21 -9.70 -3.83
C SER A 82 8.12 -10.52 -2.91
N GLN A 83 8.95 -9.88 -2.08
CA GLN A 83 9.80 -10.61 -1.13
C GLN A 83 8.97 -11.27 -0.02
N THR A 84 7.96 -10.57 0.49
CA THR A 84 7.03 -11.09 1.50
C THR A 84 6.20 -12.27 0.99
N LEU A 85 5.77 -12.25 -0.27
CA LEU A 85 4.96 -13.31 -0.87
C LEU A 85 5.66 -14.68 -0.92
N HIS A 86 6.99 -14.73 -0.86
CA HIS A 86 7.71 -16.00 -0.73
C HIS A 86 7.39 -16.75 0.58
N GLN A 87 7.10 -16.01 1.65
CA GLN A 87 6.74 -16.57 2.95
C GLN A 87 5.22 -16.71 3.11
N PHE A 88 4.45 -15.80 2.52
CA PHE A 88 3.00 -15.74 2.66
C PHE A 88 2.29 -16.00 1.33
N THR A 89 2.52 -17.19 0.78
CA THR A 89 2.08 -17.58 -0.57
C THR A 89 0.56 -17.59 -0.75
N LEU A 90 -0.22 -17.71 0.32
CA LEU A 90 -1.69 -17.64 0.28
C LEU A 90 -2.19 -16.30 -0.27
N PHE A 91 -1.48 -15.20 -0.02
CA PHE A 91 -1.87 -13.89 -0.58
C PHE A 91 -1.61 -13.79 -2.08
N ASN A 92 -0.70 -14.62 -2.62
CA ASN A 92 -0.44 -14.74 -4.06
C ASN A 92 -1.26 -15.89 -4.67
N SER A 93 -2.57 -15.85 -4.46
CA SER A 93 -3.49 -16.88 -4.95
C SER A 93 -4.76 -16.28 -5.53
N ASN A 94 -5.45 -17.07 -6.34
CA ASN A 94 -6.76 -16.75 -6.85
C ASN A 94 -7.77 -17.78 -6.34
N ASP A 95 -8.97 -17.33 -5.99
CA ASP A 95 -10.12 -18.21 -5.79
C ASP A 95 -10.51 -18.86 -7.11
N GLN A 96 -10.78 -20.15 -7.03
CA GLN A 96 -11.31 -20.99 -8.09
C GLN A 96 -12.49 -21.78 -7.51
N ASN A 97 -13.61 -21.08 -7.33
CA ASN A 97 -14.88 -21.65 -6.87
C ASN A 97 -14.73 -22.39 -5.53
N GLY A 98 -14.13 -21.74 -4.53
CA GLY A 98 -13.94 -22.31 -3.19
C GLY A 98 -12.67 -23.13 -3.01
N SER A 99 -11.79 -23.15 -4.02
CA SER A 99 -10.41 -23.66 -3.90
C SER A 99 -9.41 -22.57 -4.25
N LEU A 100 -8.25 -22.54 -3.59
CA LEU A 100 -7.22 -21.54 -3.87
C LEU A 100 -6.19 -22.10 -4.85
N LYS A 101 -5.98 -21.38 -5.96
CA LYS A 101 -4.86 -21.62 -6.87
C LYS A 101 -3.70 -20.70 -6.51
N LEU A 102 -2.62 -21.28 -6.01
CA LEU A 102 -1.39 -20.56 -5.67
C LEU A 102 -0.52 -20.33 -6.91
N PHE A 103 0.17 -19.20 -6.95
CA PHE A 103 1.10 -18.85 -8.04
C PHE A 103 2.52 -18.66 -7.51
N SER A 104 3.50 -19.22 -8.21
CA SER A 104 4.93 -18.92 -7.98
C SER A 104 5.35 -17.62 -8.66
N ALA A 105 4.71 -17.29 -9.78
CA ALA A 105 4.85 -16.03 -10.49
C ALA A 105 4.21 -14.90 -9.69
N HIS A 106 4.95 -13.81 -9.45
CA HIS A 106 4.41 -12.62 -8.79
C HIS A 106 3.99 -11.61 -9.85
N ASN A 107 2.74 -11.72 -10.32
CA ASN A 107 2.15 -10.79 -11.27
C ASN A 107 1.35 -9.74 -10.48
N ILE A 108 2.00 -8.62 -10.18
CA ILE A 108 1.48 -7.63 -9.23
C ILE A 108 0.73 -6.54 -10.01
N GLY A 109 -0.58 -6.50 -9.78
CA GLY A 109 -1.49 -5.48 -10.27
C GLY A 109 -1.22 -4.13 -9.64
N ILE A 110 -1.35 -3.07 -10.43
CA ILE A 110 -1.25 -1.69 -9.98
C ILE A 110 -2.56 -1.03 -10.35
N ALA A 111 -3.34 -0.61 -9.35
CA ALA A 111 -4.55 0.15 -9.61
C ALA A 111 -4.16 1.54 -10.15
N VAL A 112 -4.58 1.83 -11.37
CA VAL A 112 -4.34 3.10 -12.05
C VAL A 112 -5.68 3.77 -12.28
N ASP A 113 -5.81 4.98 -11.74
CA ASP A 113 -6.93 5.85 -12.05
C ASP A 113 -6.76 6.46 -13.45
N THR A 114 -7.79 6.30 -14.28
CA THR A 114 -7.85 6.79 -15.65
C THR A 114 -9.15 7.54 -15.88
N GLN A 115 -9.26 8.28 -16.99
CA GLN A 115 -10.47 9.03 -17.31
C GLN A 115 -11.72 8.17 -17.46
N ASP A 116 -11.56 6.87 -17.78
CA ASP A 116 -12.67 5.93 -17.96
C ASP A 116 -12.92 5.07 -16.70
N GLY A 117 -12.26 5.40 -15.58
CA GLY A 117 -12.30 4.66 -14.33
C GLY A 117 -10.99 3.93 -13.99
N VAL A 118 -11.04 3.14 -12.93
CA VAL A 118 -9.86 2.41 -12.43
C VAL A 118 -9.59 1.17 -13.27
N VAL A 119 -8.37 1.04 -13.76
CA VAL A 119 -7.86 -0.16 -14.45
C VAL A 119 -6.71 -0.77 -13.66
N ILE A 120 -6.49 -2.07 -13.81
CA ILE A 120 -5.51 -2.82 -13.02
C ILE A 120 -4.60 -3.62 -13.96
N PRO A 121 -3.69 -2.93 -14.66
CA PRO A 121 -2.61 -3.61 -15.33
C PRO A 121 -1.66 -4.22 -14.29
N ASN A 122 -0.88 -5.24 -14.66
CA ASN A 122 0.05 -5.90 -13.76
C ASN A 122 1.45 -6.02 -14.36
N ILE A 123 2.44 -5.85 -13.47
CA ILE A 123 3.84 -6.13 -13.76
C ILE A 123 4.08 -7.62 -13.61
N LYS A 124 4.58 -8.25 -14.66
CA LYS A 124 4.84 -9.70 -14.68
C LYS A 124 6.09 -10.05 -13.91
N GLN A 125 6.11 -11.22 -13.27
CA GLN A 125 7.33 -11.84 -12.73
C GLN A 125 8.15 -10.89 -11.84
N VAL A 126 7.50 -10.15 -10.94
CA VAL A 126 8.18 -9.16 -10.07
C VAL A 126 9.28 -9.80 -9.22
N ASN A 127 9.14 -11.07 -8.86
CA ASN A 127 10.14 -11.86 -8.14
C ASN A 127 11.51 -11.87 -8.86
N GLU A 128 11.52 -11.83 -10.19
CA GLU A 128 12.72 -11.93 -11.02
C GLU A 128 13.36 -10.55 -11.31
N LYS A 129 12.67 -9.45 -10.99
CA LYS A 129 13.05 -8.10 -11.41
C LYS A 129 13.71 -7.29 -10.30
N SER A 130 14.66 -6.43 -10.65
CA SER A 130 15.26 -5.47 -9.73
C SER A 130 14.39 -4.20 -9.61
N VAL A 131 14.62 -3.40 -8.56
CA VAL A 131 13.81 -2.19 -8.29
C VAL A 131 13.91 -1.14 -9.41
N ASP A 132 15.06 -1.03 -10.05
CA ASP A 132 15.28 -0.13 -11.19
C ASP A 132 14.48 -0.56 -12.43
N VAL A 133 14.52 -1.85 -12.79
CA VAL A 133 13.69 -2.40 -13.88
C VAL A 133 12.20 -2.22 -13.58
N LEU A 134 11.80 -2.47 -12.32
CA LEU A 134 10.42 -2.25 -11.89
C LEU A 134 10.02 -0.78 -12.00
N ALA A 135 10.92 0.17 -11.71
CA ALA A 135 10.60 1.58 -11.81
C ALA A 135 10.27 1.98 -13.25
N ASP A 136 11.06 1.52 -14.22
CA ASP A 136 10.84 1.80 -15.64
C ASP A 136 9.54 1.13 -16.13
N GLU A 137 9.36 -0.17 -15.86
CA GLU A 137 8.15 -0.88 -16.31
C GLU A 137 6.86 -0.33 -15.69
N ILE A 138 6.89 0.07 -14.41
CA ILE A 138 5.71 0.66 -13.74
C ILE A 138 5.35 1.99 -14.39
N ASN A 139 6.32 2.83 -14.70
CA ASN A 139 6.07 4.10 -15.37
C ASN A 139 5.47 3.88 -16.76
N GLU A 140 6.05 2.98 -17.55
CA GLU A 140 5.51 2.63 -18.86
C GLU A 140 4.09 2.05 -18.79
N LEU A 141 3.82 1.19 -17.81
CA LEU A 141 2.52 0.57 -17.61
C LEU A 141 1.45 1.61 -17.24
N ILE A 142 1.78 2.55 -16.35
CA ILE A 142 0.90 3.66 -15.97
C ILE A 142 0.63 4.57 -17.16
N ASP A 143 1.66 4.87 -17.97
CA ASP A 143 1.51 5.69 -19.16
C ASP A 143 0.64 5.01 -20.22
N ARG A 144 0.78 3.69 -20.42
CA ARG A 144 -0.10 2.91 -21.29
C ARG A 144 -1.54 2.88 -20.79
N ALA A 145 -1.74 2.72 -19.48
CA ALA A 145 -3.07 2.76 -18.86
C ALA A 145 -3.77 4.10 -19.09
N ARG A 146 -3.09 5.22 -18.82
CA ARG A 146 -3.65 6.58 -18.99
C ARG A 146 -3.85 6.98 -20.44
N SER A 147 -2.98 6.51 -21.34
CA SER A 147 -3.05 6.82 -22.78
C SER A 147 -4.00 5.90 -23.57
N LYS A 148 -4.71 4.99 -22.90
CA LYS A 148 -5.60 3.98 -23.51
C LYS A 148 -4.87 3.08 -24.53
N LYS A 149 -3.58 2.83 -24.31
CA LYS A 149 -2.72 1.97 -25.15
C LYS A 149 -2.35 0.66 -24.45
N MET A 150 -3.17 0.21 -23.51
CA MET A 150 -2.93 -1.07 -22.84
C MET A 150 -3.05 -2.23 -23.80
N PHE A 151 -2.13 -3.18 -23.69
CA PHE A 151 -2.26 -4.47 -24.33
C PHE A 151 -3.20 -5.35 -23.53
N PHE A 152 -3.86 -6.28 -24.21
CA PHE A 152 -4.71 -7.26 -23.56
C PHE A 152 -3.96 -8.10 -22.50
N ALA A 153 -2.66 -8.32 -22.70
CA ALA A 153 -1.79 -9.02 -21.76
C ALA A 153 -1.52 -8.23 -20.47
N ASP A 154 -1.59 -6.88 -20.51
CA ASP A 154 -1.29 -6.02 -19.37
C ASP A 154 -2.26 -6.28 -18.20
N SER A 155 -3.53 -6.64 -18.46
CA SER A 155 -4.55 -6.82 -17.40
C SER A 155 -4.88 -8.28 -17.09
N ARG A 156 -4.27 -9.24 -17.78
CA ARG A 156 -4.48 -10.68 -17.57
C ARG A 156 -3.59 -11.19 -16.44
N GLU A 157 -3.97 -12.30 -15.79
CA GLU A 157 -3.09 -13.07 -14.89
C GLU A 157 -2.52 -12.30 -13.70
N GLY A 158 -3.19 -11.24 -13.25
CA GLY A 158 -2.87 -10.61 -11.97
C GLY A 158 -3.12 -11.58 -10.81
N THR A 159 -2.23 -11.55 -9.83
CA THR A 159 -2.21 -12.49 -8.69
C THR A 159 -2.41 -11.80 -7.33
N ILE A 160 -2.06 -10.52 -7.26
CA ILE A 160 -2.26 -9.62 -6.11
C ILE A 160 -2.29 -8.20 -6.66
N THR A 161 -2.95 -7.26 -5.96
CA THR A 161 -3.02 -5.86 -6.39
C THR A 161 -2.43 -4.92 -5.34
N ILE A 162 -1.79 -3.85 -5.80
CA ILE A 162 -1.46 -2.66 -5.01
C ILE A 162 -2.32 -1.49 -5.50
N SER A 163 -3.00 -0.84 -4.56
CA SER A 163 -3.77 0.39 -4.79
C SER A 163 -3.09 1.57 -4.10
N ASN A 164 -2.46 2.46 -4.87
CA ASN A 164 -1.87 3.68 -4.31
C ASN A 164 -2.92 4.80 -4.23
N VAL A 165 -3.74 4.76 -3.19
CA VAL A 165 -4.78 5.77 -2.89
C VAL A 165 -4.19 7.08 -2.37
N GLY A 166 -2.96 7.07 -1.84
CA GLY A 166 -2.27 8.28 -1.38
C GLY A 166 -2.06 9.35 -2.46
N ALA A 167 -2.10 8.98 -3.74
CA ALA A 167 -1.97 9.92 -4.86
C ALA A 167 -3.25 10.74 -5.15
N ILE A 168 -4.43 10.25 -4.74
CA ILE A 168 -5.73 10.88 -4.99
C ILE A 168 -6.12 11.84 -3.83
N GLY A 169 -5.45 11.70 -2.68
CA GLY A 169 -5.85 12.37 -1.44
C GLY A 169 -6.90 11.53 -0.71
N GLY A 170 -6.79 11.49 0.62
CA GLY A 170 -7.61 10.61 1.45
C GLY A 170 -6.75 9.86 2.47
N GLY A 171 -7.36 9.57 3.61
CA GLY A 171 -6.75 8.76 4.66
C GLY A 171 -6.82 7.26 4.36
N PHE A 172 -6.80 6.45 5.43
CA PHE A 172 -7.06 5.01 5.43
C PHE A 172 -8.44 4.66 4.84
N ALA A 173 -8.52 3.90 3.75
CA ALA A 173 -9.76 3.43 3.12
C ALA A 173 -9.75 1.91 2.89
N THR A 174 -10.86 1.21 3.10
CA THR A 174 -10.91 -0.25 2.94
C THR A 174 -10.79 -0.67 1.45
N PRO A 175 -9.71 -1.36 1.02
CA PRO A 175 -9.59 -1.77 -0.37
C PRO A 175 -10.60 -2.85 -0.75
N ILE A 176 -11.16 -2.74 -1.95
CA ILE A 176 -11.91 -3.82 -2.58
C ILE A 176 -10.92 -4.81 -3.19
N ILE A 177 -11.14 -6.11 -2.94
CA ILE A 177 -10.36 -7.19 -3.54
C ILE A 177 -10.89 -7.45 -4.96
N PHE A 178 -9.97 -7.54 -5.92
CA PHE A 178 -10.33 -7.75 -7.33
C PHE A 178 -10.41 -9.23 -7.66
N TYR A 179 -11.63 -9.78 -7.67
CA TYR A 179 -11.87 -11.17 -8.03
C TYR A 179 -11.25 -11.51 -9.41
N PRO A 180 -10.54 -12.64 -9.56
CA PRO A 180 -10.44 -13.76 -8.62
C PRO A 180 -9.29 -13.69 -7.61
N GLN A 181 -8.54 -12.59 -7.53
CA GLN A 181 -7.47 -12.45 -6.53
C GLN A 181 -8.05 -12.47 -5.12
N VAL A 182 -7.23 -12.86 -4.14
CA VAL A 182 -7.66 -12.92 -2.74
C VAL A 182 -7.11 -11.79 -1.87
N SER A 183 -6.33 -10.87 -2.45
CA SER A 183 -5.68 -9.81 -1.68
C SER A 183 -5.45 -8.53 -2.49
N ASN A 184 -5.52 -7.39 -1.80
CA ASN A 184 -5.21 -6.07 -2.30
C ASN A 184 -4.55 -5.25 -1.18
N ILE A 185 -3.44 -4.57 -1.48
CA ILE A 185 -2.70 -3.73 -0.54
C ILE A 185 -2.89 -2.26 -0.90
N SER A 186 -3.45 -1.49 0.04
CA SER A 186 -3.57 -0.04 -0.12
C SER A 186 -2.35 0.69 0.43
N LEU A 187 -1.80 1.60 -0.36
CA LEU A 187 -0.76 2.54 0.05
C LEU A 187 -1.39 3.94 0.18
N TYR A 188 -1.22 4.55 1.35
CA TYR A 188 -1.76 5.89 1.66
C TYR A 188 -0.68 6.96 1.65
N ARG A 189 -1.13 8.22 1.72
CA ARG A 189 -0.22 9.36 1.74
C ARG A 189 0.66 9.30 2.98
N ALA A 190 1.97 9.45 2.78
CA ALA A 190 2.90 9.68 3.88
C ALA A 190 2.79 11.14 4.31
N ASP A 191 2.26 11.37 5.51
CA ASP A 191 2.16 12.69 6.13
C ASP A 191 3.22 12.87 7.21
N LYS A 192 3.79 14.08 7.28
CA LYS A 192 4.69 14.45 8.37
C LYS A 192 3.90 14.48 9.68
N LYS A 193 4.32 13.68 10.67
CA LYS A 193 3.72 13.65 12.00
C LYS A 193 4.75 13.98 13.06
N VAL A 194 4.31 14.61 14.14
CA VAL A 194 5.12 14.80 15.34
C VAL A 194 5.16 13.46 16.06
N VAL A 195 6.35 12.93 16.30
CA VAL A 195 6.60 11.67 17.00
C VAL A 195 7.67 11.85 18.06
N VAL A 196 7.61 11.05 19.12
CA VAL A 196 8.66 10.98 20.13
C VAL A 196 9.67 9.90 19.71
N THR A 197 10.96 10.24 19.70
CA THR A 197 12.02 9.28 19.37
C THR A 197 12.36 8.38 20.56
N GLN A 198 13.22 7.39 20.31
CA GLN A 198 13.79 6.52 21.34
C GLN A 198 14.61 7.27 22.41
N ASN A 199 14.95 8.54 22.18
CA ASN A 199 15.70 9.39 23.11
C ASN A 199 14.80 10.43 23.80
N ASP A 200 13.48 10.23 23.81
CA ASP A 200 12.48 11.17 24.32
C ASP A 200 12.46 12.54 23.60
N GLU A 201 12.94 12.58 22.36
CA GLU A 201 12.96 13.81 21.56
C GLU A 201 11.69 13.95 20.72
N ILE A 202 11.10 15.14 20.71
CA ILE A 202 9.99 15.45 19.81
C ILE A 202 10.58 15.79 18.43
N VAL A 203 10.30 14.96 17.43
CA VAL A 203 10.76 15.14 16.06
C VAL A 203 9.59 15.07 15.08
N VAL A 204 9.79 15.63 13.88
CA VAL A 204 8.85 15.46 12.77
C VAL A 204 9.35 14.32 11.88
N ARG A 205 8.55 13.27 11.72
CA ARG A 205 8.85 12.10 10.87
C ARG A 205 7.83 11.87 9.77
#